data_AF-A0A257GW19-F1
#
_entry.id   AF-A0A257GW19-F1
#
_cell.length_a   1.000
_cell.length_b   1.000
_cell.length_c   1.000
_cell.angle_alpha   90.00
_cell.angle_beta   90.00
_cell.angle_gamma   90.00
#
_symmetry.space_group_name_H-M   'P 1'
#
loop_
_entity.id
_entity.type
_entity.pdbx_description
1 polymer ?
#
loop_
_entity_poly.entity_id
_entity_poly.type
_entity_poly.pdbx_seq_one_letter_code
_entity_poly.pdbx_strand_id
1 'polypeptide(L)' 'MLTVPGGTSSGKKLRLRGRGLPAKWRQGAPRGDLYARIAIAVPARLSTEERGLMEQLARVSMFAPRAPVAQ' A
#
# COMPACT_ATOMS: atom_id res chain seq x y z
N MET A 1 -10.57 2.91 -11.51
CA MET A 1 -9.24 2.34 -11.28
C MET A 1 -8.68 2.94 -9.99
N LEU A 2 -8.01 2.16 -9.14
CA LEU A 2 -7.39 2.67 -7.91
C LEU A 2 -5.99 3.17 -8.24
N THR A 3 -5.75 4.48 -8.10
CA THR A 3 -4.42 5.07 -8.26
C THR A 3 -3.66 4.97 -6.95
N VAL A 4 -2.44 4.42 -6.99
CA VAL A 4 -1.52 4.38 -5.84
C VAL A 4 -0.46 5.48 -6.05
N PRO A 5 -0.46 6.56 -5.25
CA PRO A 5 0.53 7.62 -5.37
C PRO A 5 1.95 7.12 -5.08
N GLY A 6 2.94 7.69 -5.76
CA GLY A 6 4.36 7.48 -5.44
C GLY A 6 4.65 7.81 -3.97
N GLY A 7 5.57 7.07 -3.36
CA GLY A 7 5.89 7.21 -1.93
C GLY A 7 4.83 6.64 -0.96
N THR A 8 3.86 5.86 -1.46
CA THR A 8 2.90 5.18 -0.59
C THR A 8 3.58 4.05 0.19
N SER A 9 3.47 4.08 1.51
CA SER A 9 4.02 3.08 2.42
C SER A 9 3.00 1.99 2.82
N SER A 10 3.52 0.91 3.38
CA SER A 10 2.70 -0.16 3.96
C SER A 10 1.80 0.38 5.08
N GLY A 11 0.59 -0.17 5.19
CA GLY A 11 -0.40 0.24 6.20
C GLY A 11 -1.27 1.45 5.81
N LYS A 12 -0.87 2.24 4.79
CA LYS A 12 -1.69 3.35 4.29
C LYS A 12 -3.07 2.84 3.84
N LYS A 13 -4.12 3.58 4.21
CA LYS A 13 -5.50 3.29 3.82
C LYS A 13 -5.90 4.20 2.66
N LEU A 14 -6.27 3.61 1.52
CA LEU A 14 -6.81 4.32 0.37
C LEU A 14 -8.32 4.15 0.33
N ARG A 15 -9.07 5.26 0.27
CA ARG A 15 -10.54 5.27 0.27
C ARG A 15 -11.07 5.24 -1.16
N LEU A 16 -11.88 4.23 -1.47
CA LEU A 16 -12.65 4.12 -2.70
C LEU A 16 -14.10 4.49 -2.41
N ARG A 17 -14.45 5.72 -2.78
CA ARG A 17 -15.79 6.27 -2.53
C ARG A 17 -16.87 5.47 -3.26
N GLY A 18 -17.96 5.13 -2.57
CA GLY A 18 -19.13 4.45 -3.14
C GLY A 18 -18.89 2.98 -3.53
N ARG A 19 -17.73 2.40 -3.21
CA ARG A 19 -17.39 0.99 -3.49
C ARG A 19 -17.62 0.06 -2.30
N GLY A 20 -18.12 0.57 -1.20
CA GLY A 20 -18.51 -0.20 -0.03
C GLY A 20 -19.85 -0.90 -0.19
N LEU A 21 -20.38 -1.39 0.94
CA LEU A 21 -21.63 -2.14 0.99
C LEU A 21 -22.83 -1.28 0.54
N PRO A 22 -23.83 -1.89 -0.11
CA PRO A 22 -25.08 -1.21 -0.40
C PRO A 22 -25.83 -0.91 0.89
N ALA A 23 -26.44 0.27 0.92
CA ALA A 23 -27.35 0.68 1.96
C ALA A 23 -28.62 -0.19 1.94
N LYS A 24 -28.78 -1.10 2.91
CA LYS A 24 -29.93 -2.03 2.96
C LYS A 24 -31.20 -1.40 3.58
N TRP A 25 -31.07 -0.29 4.29
CA TRP A 25 -32.11 0.30 5.13
C TRP A 25 -32.96 1.38 4.44
N ARG A 26 -32.63 1.80 3.21
CA ARG A 26 -33.37 2.82 2.45
C ARG A 26 -33.10 2.67 0.95
N GLN A 27 -34.15 2.54 0.13
CA GLN A 27 -34.03 2.57 -1.32
C GLN A 27 -33.42 3.90 -1.78
N GLY A 28 -32.45 3.84 -2.70
CA GLY A 28 -31.77 5.01 -3.26
C GLY A 28 -30.66 5.62 -2.39
N ALA A 29 -30.37 5.04 -1.22
CA ALA A 29 -29.29 5.56 -0.39
C ALA A 29 -27.88 5.29 -0.95
N PRO A 30 -26.92 6.22 -0.73
CA PRO A 30 -25.58 6.08 -1.24
C PRO A 30 -24.89 4.86 -0.62
N ARG A 31 -24.10 4.17 -1.45
CA ARG A 31 -23.26 3.06 -0.98
C ARG A 31 -22.21 3.58 -0.01
N GLY A 32 -21.80 2.73 0.92
CA GLY A 32 -20.65 3.01 1.77
C GLY A 32 -19.34 3.05 0.97
N ASP A 33 -18.22 3.17 1.68
CA ASP A 33 -16.89 3.21 1.08
C ASP A 33 -16.10 1.94 1.34
N LEU A 34 -15.17 1.65 0.43
CA LEU A 34 -14.19 0.59 0.60
C LEU A 34 -12.83 1.21 0.94
N TYR A 35 -12.16 0.68 1.96
CA TYR A 35 -10.79 1.05 2.29
C TYR A 35 -9.84 -0.07 1.86
N ALA A 36 -8.93 0.23 0.94
CA ALA A 36 -7.82 -0.64 0.61
C ALA A 36 -6.66 -0.35 1.57
N ARG A 37 -6.25 -1.36 2.35
CA ARG A 37 -5.03 -1.28 3.17
C ARG A 37 -3.86 -1.77 2.36
N ILE A 38 -2.88 -0.91 2.13
CA ILE A 38 -1.68 -1.27 1.38
C ILE A 38 -0.83 -2.24 2.20
N ALA A 39 -0.38 -3.31 1.56
CA ALA A 39 0.61 -4.23 2.08
C ALA A 39 1.71 -4.39 1.03
N ILE A 40 2.96 -4.26 1.45
CA ILE A 40 4.11 -4.51 0.58
C ILE A 40 4.39 -6.01 0.63
N ALA A 41 4.21 -6.69 -0.50
CA ALA A 41 4.58 -8.08 -0.68
C ALA A 41 5.99 -8.16 -1.30
N VAL A 42 6.79 -9.13 -0.84
CA VAL A 42 8.15 -9.38 -1.36
C VAL A 42 8.19 -10.76 -2.01
N PRO A 43 8.82 -10.93 -3.19
CA PRO A 43 8.95 -12.24 -3.82
C PRO A 43 9.67 -13.25 -2.93
N ALA A 44 9.23 -14.50 -2.94
CA ALA A 44 9.84 -15.57 -2.14
C ALA A 44 11.23 -16.00 -2.65
N ARG A 45 11.49 -15.83 -3.94
CA ARG A 45 12.77 -16.12 -4.60
C ARG A 45 13.08 -14.98 -5.56
N LEU A 46 14.35 -14.61 -5.61
CA LEU A 46 14.86 -13.58 -6.53
C LEU A 46 15.78 -14.24 -7.56
N SER A 47 15.68 -13.80 -8.80
CA SER A 47 16.68 -14.08 -9.83
C SER A 47 18.02 -13.42 -9.49
N THR A 48 19.09 -13.81 -10.19
CA THR A 48 20.41 -13.18 -10.04
C THR A 48 20.36 -11.68 -10.33
N GLU A 49 19.62 -11.27 -11.36
CA GLU A 49 19.46 -9.87 -11.75
C GLU A 49 18.68 -9.06 -10.70
N GLU A 50 17.54 -9.58 -10.24
CA GLU A 50 16.71 -8.93 -9.22
C GLU A 50 17.49 -8.72 -7.91
N ARG A 51 18.28 -9.72 -7.51
CA ARG A 51 19.16 -9.61 -6.35
C ARG A 51 20.18 -8.48 -6.54
N GLY A 52 20.82 -8.40 -7.71
CA GLY A 52 21.79 -7.36 -8.03
C GLY A 52 21.19 -5.95 -7.92
N LEU A 53 19.98 -5.75 -8.42
CA LEU A 53 19.26 -4.47 -8.34
C LEU A 53 18.92 -4.09 -6.89
N MET A 54 18.46 -5.06 -6.09
CA MET A 54 18.16 -4.85 -4.68
C MET A 54 19.41 -4.48 -3.87
N GLU A 55 20.55 -5.13 -4.16
CA GLU A 55 21.84 -4.79 -3.54
C GLU A 55 22.35 -3.40 -3.94
N GLN A 56 22.16 -3.00 -5.20
CA GLN A 56 22.46 -1.64 -5.65
C GLN A 56 21.62 -0.61 -4.90
N LEU A 57 20.31 -0.84 -4.78
CA LEU A 57 19.42 0.03 -4.00
C LEU A 57 19.84 0.11 -2.54
N ALA A 58 20.20 -1.03 -1.93
CA ALA A 58 20.66 -1.09 -0.54
C ALA A 58 21.93 -0.27 -0.28
N ARG A 59 22.86 -0.19 -1.25
CA ARG A 59 24.09 0.61 -1.13
C ARG A 59 23.85 2.11 -1.11
N VAL A 60 22.84 2.60 -1.84
CA VAL A 60 22.58 4.05 -2.00
C VAL A 60 21.48 4.57 -1.08
N SER A 61 20.61 3.69 -0.57
CA SER A 61 19.47 4.09 0.26
C SER A 61 19.91 4.51 1.66
N MET A 62 19.42 5.68 2.10
CA MET A 62 19.59 6.17 3.48
C MET A 62 18.37 5.86 4.38
N PHE A 63 17.40 5.10 3.88
CA PHE A 63 16.16 4.83 4.61
C PHE A 63 16.38 3.85 5.77
N ALA A 64 16.06 4.28 7.00
CA ALA A 64 16.21 3.50 8.23
C ALA A 64 14.85 3.00 8.76
N PRO A 65 14.32 1.85 8.29
CA PRO A 65 12.98 1.37 8.64
C PRO A 65 12.80 1.00 10.13
N ARG A 66 13.90 0.87 10.88
CA ARG A 66 13.91 0.51 12.31
C ARG A 66 14.42 1.63 13.20
N ALA A 67 14.53 2.85 12.67
CA ALA A 67 14.88 4.00 13.50
C ALA A 67 13.82 4.17 14.62
N PRO A 68 14.23 4.57 15.84
CA PRO A 68 13.27 4.86 16.88
C PRO A 68 12.32 5.95 16.40
N VAL A 69 11.02 5.70 16.51
CA VAL A 69 10.00 6.69 16.23
C VAL A 69 10.19 7.81 17.25
N ALA A 70 10.54 9.01 16.81
CA ALA A 70 10.49 10.18 17.68
C ALA A 70 9.04 10.31 18.16
N GLN A 71 8.85 10.26 19.48
CA GLN A 71 7.53 10.35 20.12
C GLN A 71 6.84 11.67 19.77
#